data_AF-A0A9W7DU21-F1
#
_entry.id   AF-A0A9W7DU21-F1
#
_cell.length_a   1.000
_cell.length_b   1.000
_cell.length_c   1.000
_cell.angle_alpha   90.00
_cell.angle_beta   90.00
_cell.angle_gamma   90.00
#
_symmetry.space_group_name_H-M   'P 1'
#
loop_
_entity.id
_entity.type
_entity.pdbx_description
1 polymer ?
#
loop_
_entity_poly.entity_id
_entity_poly.type
_entity_poly.pdbx_seq_one_letter_code
_entity_poly.pdbx_strand_id
1 'polypeptide(L)'
;MKLALLLLLLPLLAPFSASYLLPSAVSTRRSTSLFGRAAAVRAATKGKTDAAKTKIYGQFGKKIIMAVKDGGSASPDANKALRDVISMAKKNNVPVGA
;
A
#
# COMPACT_ATOMS: atom_id res chain seq x y z
N MET A 1 18.93 -61.02 -8.72
CA MET A 1 18.76 -60.71 -7.27
C MET A 1 18.96 -59.23 -6.91
N LYS A 2 19.81 -58.44 -7.61
CA LYS A 2 20.03 -57.00 -7.30
C LYS A 2 18.98 -56.00 -7.83
N LEU A 3 18.05 -56.44 -8.70
CA LEU A 3 16.99 -55.57 -9.25
C LEU A 3 15.72 -55.51 -8.38
N ALA A 4 15.47 -56.50 -7.52
CA ALA A 4 14.29 -56.50 -6.63
C ALA A 4 14.48 -55.62 -5.39
N LEU A 5 15.74 -55.41 -4.96
CA LEU A 5 16.05 -54.57 -3.79
C LEU A 5 15.89 -53.07 -4.08
N LEU A 6 15.99 -52.65 -5.34
CA LEU A 6 15.92 -51.23 -5.74
C LEU A 6 14.46 -50.72 -5.86
N LEU A 7 13.47 -51.60 -6.00
CA LEU A 7 12.04 -51.25 -6.03
C LEU A 7 11.37 -51.20 -4.65
N LEU A 8 12.02 -51.71 -3.61
CA LEU A 8 11.45 -51.72 -2.24
C LEU A 8 11.90 -50.51 -1.38
N LEU A 9 12.71 -49.60 -1.94
CA LEU A 9 13.17 -48.37 -1.26
C LEU A 9 12.61 -47.08 -1.91
N LEU A 10 11.60 -47.21 -2.77
CA LEU A 10 11.02 -46.09 -3.54
C LEU A 10 9.67 -45.53 -3.02
N PRO A 11 9.43 -45.31 -1.71
CA PRO A 11 8.31 -44.47 -1.29
C PRO A 11 8.73 -43.17 -0.57
N LEU A 12 9.98 -42.71 -0.74
CA LEU A 12 10.44 -41.41 -0.22
C LEU A 12 10.46 -40.28 -1.28
N LEU A 13 9.94 -40.56 -2.48
CA LEU A 13 9.81 -39.58 -3.55
C LEU A 13 8.51 -39.77 -4.36
N ALA A 14 7.38 -39.93 -3.67
CA ALA A 14 6.08 -39.67 -4.29
C ALA A 14 5.85 -38.14 -4.31
N PRO A 15 5.89 -37.48 -5.48
CA PRO A 15 5.52 -36.09 -5.56
C PRO A 15 4.01 -36.02 -5.34
N PHE A 16 3.58 -35.18 -4.39
CA PHE A 16 2.72 -34.05 -4.73
C PHE A 16 1.73 -34.25 -5.90
N SER A 17 0.92 -35.32 -5.87
CA SER A 17 -0.07 -35.57 -6.93
C SER A 17 -1.31 -36.25 -6.35
N ALA A 18 -2.05 -35.53 -5.50
CA ALA A 18 -3.47 -35.81 -5.25
C ALA A 18 -4.22 -34.69 -4.52
N SER A 19 -3.57 -33.58 -4.15
CA SER A 19 -4.29 -32.37 -3.71
C SER A 19 -4.79 -31.51 -4.88
N TYR A 20 -5.06 -32.14 -6.03
CA TYR A 20 -6.00 -31.59 -7.02
C TYR A 20 -7.42 -32.05 -6.68
N LEU A 21 -7.77 -32.04 -5.39
CA LEU A 21 -9.16 -32.03 -4.97
C LEU A 21 -9.69 -30.64 -5.33
N LEU A 22 -10.21 -30.59 -6.55
CA LEU A 22 -11.14 -29.63 -7.11
C LEU A 22 -11.56 -28.57 -6.08
N PRO A 23 -11.10 -27.30 -6.17
CA PRO A 23 -11.84 -26.23 -5.53
C PRO A 23 -13.21 -26.26 -6.20
N SER A 24 -14.19 -26.80 -5.48
CA SER A 24 -15.60 -26.69 -5.78
C SER A 24 -15.79 -25.25 -6.21
N ALA A 25 -16.15 -25.07 -7.48
CA ALA A 25 -16.37 -23.78 -8.09
C ALA A 25 -17.36 -23.02 -7.20
N VAL A 26 -16.84 -22.22 -6.26
CA VAL A 26 -17.65 -21.27 -5.53
C VAL A 26 -17.93 -20.20 -6.58
N SER A 27 -19.03 -20.43 -7.28
CA SER A 27 -19.80 -19.40 -7.95
C SER A 27 -20.22 -18.41 -6.86
N THR A 28 -19.26 -17.62 -6.40
CA THR A 28 -19.60 -16.30 -5.93
C THR A 28 -19.89 -15.53 -7.21
N ARG A 29 -21.10 -15.72 -7.77
CA ARG A 29 -21.84 -14.59 -8.32
C ARG A 29 -21.84 -13.57 -7.19
N ARG A 30 -20.80 -12.73 -7.12
CA ARG A 30 -20.86 -11.52 -6.32
C ARG A 30 -21.96 -10.74 -7.00
N SER A 31 -23.15 -10.87 -6.44
CA SER A 31 -24.27 -10.03 -6.76
C SER A 31 -23.77 -8.60 -6.58
N THR A 32 -23.46 -7.95 -7.70
CA THR A 32 -23.07 -6.54 -7.76
C THR A 32 -24.24 -5.63 -7.38
N SER A 33 -25.42 -6.20 -7.07
CA SER A 33 -26.63 -5.48 -6.70
C SER A 33 -26.64 -4.97 -5.25
N LEU A 34 -25.84 -5.54 -4.34
CA LEU A 34 -25.81 -5.15 -2.91
C LEU A 34 -24.65 -4.22 -2.52
N PHE A 35 -23.79 -3.83 -3.47
CA PHE A 35 -22.62 -2.96 -3.22
C PHE A 35 -22.82 -1.49 -3.64
N GLY A 36 -23.94 -1.11 -4.25
CA GLY A 36 -24.12 0.23 -4.82
C GLY A 36 -24.16 1.36 -3.78
N ARG A 37 -25.00 1.23 -2.74
CA ARG A 37 -25.12 2.26 -1.68
C ARG A 37 -23.86 2.35 -0.83
N ALA A 38 -23.30 1.21 -0.44
CA ALA A 38 -22.10 1.19 0.40
C ALA A 38 -20.85 1.66 -0.37
N ALA A 39 -20.74 1.40 -1.67
CA ALA A 39 -19.69 1.96 -2.51
C ALA A 39 -19.87 3.47 -2.70
N ALA A 40 -21.10 3.96 -2.92
CA ALA A 40 -21.39 5.39 -3.05
C ALA A 40 -21.06 6.18 -1.76
N VAL A 41 -21.41 5.67 -0.58
CA VAL A 41 -21.06 6.30 0.70
C VAL A 41 -19.53 6.31 0.91
N ARG A 42 -18.84 5.23 0.54
CA ARG A 42 -17.37 5.17 0.58
C ARG A 42 -16.72 6.14 -0.41
N ALA A 43 -17.27 6.30 -1.60
CA ALA A 43 -16.78 7.27 -2.58
C ALA A 43 -16.97 8.71 -2.08
N ALA A 44 -18.15 9.03 -1.53
CA ALA A 44 -18.44 10.35 -0.97
C ALA A 44 -17.58 10.69 0.26
N THR A 45 -17.33 9.71 1.14
CA THR A 45 -16.45 9.91 2.31
C THR A 45 -14.99 10.05 1.90
N LYS A 46 -14.50 9.23 0.97
CA LYS A 46 -13.15 9.36 0.40
C LYS A 46 -12.93 10.73 -0.24
N GLY A 47 -13.84 11.17 -1.11
CA GLY A 47 -13.73 12.48 -1.77
C GLY A 47 -13.61 13.65 -0.79
N LYS A 48 -14.36 13.62 0.33
CA LYS A 48 -14.24 14.64 1.39
C LYS A 48 -12.87 14.59 2.08
N THR A 49 -12.37 13.39 2.39
CA THR A 49 -11.04 13.24 3.02
C THR A 49 -9.91 13.62 2.08
N ASP A 50 -10.02 13.30 0.80
CA ASP A 50 -8.97 13.56 -0.20
C ASP A 50 -8.92 15.04 -0.56
N ALA A 51 -10.06 15.74 -0.58
CA ALA A 51 -10.10 17.20 -0.71
C ALA A 51 -9.39 17.89 0.47
N ALA A 52 -9.64 17.43 1.70
CA ALA A 52 -8.97 17.96 2.89
C ALA A 52 -7.45 17.72 2.85
N LYS A 53 -7.01 16.50 2.48
CA LYS A 53 -5.60 16.15 2.34
C LYS A 53 -4.91 16.98 1.26
N THR A 54 -5.55 17.13 0.10
CA THR A 54 -5.01 17.93 -1.02
C THR A 54 -4.78 19.39 -0.60
N LYS A 55 -5.71 19.98 0.16
CA LYS A 55 -5.54 21.34 0.70
C LYS A 55 -4.33 21.43 1.63
N ILE A 56 -4.17 20.47 2.53
CA ILE A 56 -3.03 20.40 3.46
C ILE A 56 -1.72 20.25 2.68
N TYR A 57 -1.66 19.37 1.69
CA TYR A 57 -0.45 19.13 0.89
C TYR A 57 -0.05 20.38 0.10
N GLY A 58 -1.01 21.08 -0.52
CA GLY A 58 -0.75 22.33 -1.22
C GLY A 58 -0.25 23.44 -0.28
N GLN A 59 -0.76 23.53 0.95
CA GLN A 59 -0.29 24.49 1.94
C GLN A 59 1.15 24.20 2.39
N PHE A 60 1.48 22.93 2.67
CA PHE A 60 2.83 22.54 3.07
C PHE A 60 3.84 22.72 1.93
N GLY A 61 3.48 22.41 0.68
CA GLY A 61 4.33 22.67 -0.49
C GLY A 61 4.72 24.14 -0.62
N LYS A 62 3.75 25.06 -0.47
CA LYS A 62 4.03 26.51 -0.49
C LYS A 62 4.96 26.93 0.66
N LYS A 63 4.71 26.43 1.87
CA LYS A 63 5.55 26.72 3.05
C LYS A 63 6.99 26.25 2.89
N ILE A 64 7.19 25.07 2.30
CA ILE A 64 8.52 24.53 2.00
C ILE A 64 9.25 25.44 1.01
N ILE A 65 8.60 25.82 -0.09
CA ILE A 65 9.19 26.70 -1.11
C ILE A 65 9.56 28.07 -0.52
N MET A 66 8.69 28.66 0.31
CA MET A 66 8.99 29.93 0.99
C MET A 66 10.17 29.78 1.95
N ALA A 67 10.17 28.76 2.80
CA ALA A 67 11.27 28.55 3.75
C ALA A 67 12.61 28.38 3.03
N VAL A 68 12.65 27.67 1.90
CA VAL A 68 13.86 27.53 1.08
C VAL A 68 14.28 28.87 0.45
N LYS A 69 13.34 29.68 -0.04
CA LYS A 69 13.63 31.00 -0.60
C LYS A 69 14.16 31.97 0.45
N ASP A 70 13.56 32.01 1.63
CA ASP A 70 13.93 32.94 2.71
C ASP A 70 15.27 32.55 3.34
N GLY A 71 15.53 31.24 3.49
CA GLY A 71 16.77 30.73 4.09
C GLY A 71 17.91 30.49 3.09
N GLY A 72 17.67 30.62 1.78
CA GLY A 72 18.65 30.42 0.70
C GLY A 72 19.21 29.00 0.54
N SER A 73 19.12 28.15 1.56
CA SER A 73 19.63 26.78 1.57
C SER A 73 18.49 25.77 1.53
N ALA A 74 18.56 24.85 0.56
CA ALA A 74 17.68 23.70 0.45
C ALA A 74 18.00 22.59 1.49
N SER A 75 19.07 22.77 2.27
CA SER A 75 19.49 21.79 3.28
C SER A 75 18.68 21.98 4.57
N PRO A 76 17.96 20.95 5.06
CA PRO A 76 17.23 21.03 6.32
C PRO A 76 18.15 21.32 7.50
N ASP A 77 19.41 20.89 7.51
CA ASP A 77 20.32 21.20 8.63
C ASP A 77 20.78 22.66 8.68
N ALA A 78 20.77 23.37 7.55
CA ALA A 78 21.15 24.76 7.46
C ALA A 78 19.99 25.74 7.73
N ASN A 79 18.74 25.26 7.66
CA ASN A 79 17.54 26.09 7.81
C ASN A 79 16.57 25.49 8.84
N LYS A 80 16.56 26.06 10.05
CA LYS A 80 15.66 25.63 11.13
C LYS A 80 14.19 25.72 10.74
N ALA A 81 13.78 26.77 10.01
CA ALA A 81 12.40 26.93 9.57
C ALA A 81 11.97 25.80 8.62
N LEU A 82 12.87 25.35 7.74
CA LEU A 82 12.62 24.21 6.85
C LEU A 82 12.45 22.90 7.64
N ARG A 83 13.27 22.65 8.68
CA ARG A 83 13.11 21.46 9.55
C ARG A 83 11.77 21.46 10.26
N ASP A 84 11.37 22.60 10.81
CA ASP A 84 10.12 22.73 11.55
C ASP A 84 8.92 22.46 10.62
N VAL A 85 8.96 23.00 9.38
CA VAL A 85 7.93 22.72 8.35
C VAL A 85 7.91 21.26 7.94
N ILE A 86 9.06 20.61 7.74
CA ILE A 86 9.14 19.18 7.41
C ILE A 86 8.62 18.30 8.56
N SER A 87 8.95 18.63 9.81
CA SER A 87 8.44 17.93 11.00
C SER A 87 6.91 18.05 11.10
N MET A 88 6.37 19.25 10.87
CA MET A 88 4.92 19.46 10.79
C MET A 88 4.28 18.72 9.61
N ALA A 89 4.94 18.68 8.45
CA ALA A 89 4.45 17.95 7.27
C ALA A 89 4.38 16.44 7.53
N LYS A 90 5.43 15.86 8.15
CA LYS A 90 5.45 14.44 8.56
C LYS A 90 4.32 14.11 9.54
N LYS A 91 4.05 14.97 10.53
CA LYS A 91 2.91 14.82 11.46
C LYS A 91 1.55 14.84 10.76
N ASN A 92 1.44 15.54 9.64
CA ASN A 92 0.22 15.65 8.84
C ASN A 92 0.16 14.64 7.68
N ASN A 93 0.97 13.57 7.73
CA ASN A 93 1.04 12.52 6.70
C ASN A 93 1.33 13.05 5.28
N VAL A 94 2.02 14.17 5.16
CA VAL A 94 2.48 14.68 3.87
C VAL A 94 3.63 13.80 3.39
N PRO A 95 3.53 13.17 2.20
CA PRO A 95 4.64 12.41 1.66
C PRO A 95 5.78 13.37 1.28
N VAL A 96 6.92 13.19 1.93
CA VAL A 96 8.18 13.82 1.51
C VAL A 96 8.89 12.80 0.62
N GLY A 97 9.11 13.13 -0.65
CA GLY A 97 9.82 12.26 -1.58
C GLY A 97 11.19 11.88 -1.01
N ALA A 98 11.49 10.58 -1.07
CA ALA A 98 12.78 10.02 -0.71
C ALA A 98 13.89 10.56 -1.63
#